data_AF-A0A7S2EVU7-F1
#
_entry.id   AF-A0A7S2EVU7-F1
#
_cell.length_a   1.000
_cell.length_b   1.000
_cell.length_c   1.000
_cell.angle_alpha   90.00
_cell.angle_beta   90.00
_cell.angle_gamma   90.00
#
_symmetry.space_group_name_H-M   'P 1'
#
loop_
_entity.id
_entity.type
_entity.pdbx_description
1 polymer ?
#
loop_
_entity_poly.entity_id
_entity_poly.type
_entity_poly.pdbx_seq_one_letter_code
_entity_poly.pdbx_strand_id
1 'polypeptide(L)'
;SDFNSSPATLANIITDGPCYQEVLLSSSRSKRKELVVHVIGASYEAELWYNLEDAADAYSEALENLAITKKFRKVRIIFIGPECPKDDVNEERDMGNNTRLILETSRQNYDKSLSTTAANLLVFFNPGFTCPDYDWGSALSHIKPGTPFLVTTNTEMEGISDVQYLHERGWMDNIPPGIEDIIMGESGGNMKEEGKGCTSFFSENPYAGSRVRQSGTMANDLYVKNKWVFGGFFGKESATKPVSSKRKNEEKSNEDQNLPPLKKKHKVKGSGNSKKKNPALI
;
A
#
# COMPACT_ATOMS: atom_id res chain seq x y z
N SER A 1 2.31 23.86 2.33
CA SER A 1 3.70 23.55 2.75
C SER A 1 3.99 22.09 2.44
N ASP A 2 5.25 21.64 2.49
CA ASP A 2 5.61 20.23 2.27
C ASP A 2 4.93 19.29 3.28
N PHE A 3 4.69 19.79 4.50
CA PHE A 3 3.97 19.13 5.58
C PHE A 3 2.53 18.73 5.23
N ASN A 4 1.89 19.38 4.26
CA ASN A 4 0.48 19.15 3.98
C ASN A 4 0.25 18.04 2.96
N SER A 5 1.29 17.64 2.21
CA SER A 5 1.12 16.72 1.09
C SER A 5 0.69 15.32 1.53
N SER A 6 1.41 14.69 2.49
CA SER A 6 1.06 13.36 3.00
C SER A 6 -0.28 13.35 3.75
N PRO A 7 -0.56 14.27 4.71
CA PRO A 7 -1.86 14.36 5.37
C PRO A 7 -3.05 14.55 4.44
N ALA A 8 -2.97 15.51 3.51
CA ALA A 8 -4.05 15.77 2.56
C ALA A 8 -4.26 14.60 1.59
N THR A 9 -3.18 14.02 1.09
CA THR A 9 -3.22 12.81 0.26
C THR A 9 -3.93 11.68 1.00
N LEU A 10 -3.54 11.45 2.26
CA LEU A 10 -4.15 10.42 3.10
C LEU A 10 -5.65 10.66 3.28
N ALA A 11 -6.04 11.85 3.76
CA ALA A 11 -7.43 12.15 4.06
C ALA A 11 -8.34 12.06 2.84
N ASN A 12 -7.94 12.67 1.72
CA ASN A 12 -8.79 12.76 0.54
C ASN A 12 -8.88 11.41 -0.19
N ILE A 13 -7.76 10.70 -0.35
CA ILE A 13 -7.78 9.40 -1.03
C ILE A 13 -8.51 8.36 -0.20
N ILE A 14 -8.40 8.38 1.12
CA ILE A 14 -9.22 7.49 1.97
C ILE A 14 -10.70 7.81 1.78
N THR A 15 -11.05 9.10 1.71
CA THR A 15 -12.45 9.54 1.59
C THR A 15 -13.07 9.16 0.25
N ASP A 16 -12.34 9.35 -0.84
CA ASP A 16 -12.87 9.25 -2.21
C ASP A 16 -12.44 7.97 -2.93
N GLY A 17 -11.46 7.26 -2.39
CA GLY A 17 -10.93 6.04 -2.99
C GLY A 17 -11.98 4.93 -3.09
N PRO A 18 -12.05 4.21 -4.22
CA PRO A 18 -13.15 3.28 -4.52
C PRO A 18 -13.19 2.07 -3.58
N CYS A 19 -12.06 1.70 -2.96
CA CYS A 19 -11.92 0.48 -2.17
C CYS A 19 -11.98 0.67 -0.65
N TYR A 20 -12.12 1.90 -0.14
CA TYR A 20 -12.03 2.15 1.31
C TYR A 20 -13.39 2.26 2.03
N GLN A 21 -14.49 2.42 1.29
CA GLN A 21 -15.80 2.72 1.89
C GLN A 21 -16.28 1.64 2.88
N GLU A 22 -16.08 0.36 2.56
CA GLU A 22 -16.48 -0.75 3.44
C GLU A 22 -15.68 -0.75 4.75
N VAL A 23 -14.39 -0.45 4.67
CA VAL A 23 -13.51 -0.39 5.84
C VAL A 23 -13.88 0.79 6.72
N LEU A 24 -14.10 1.98 6.13
CA LEU A 24 -14.55 3.15 6.86
C LEU A 24 -15.89 2.90 7.55
N LEU A 25 -16.83 2.25 6.85
CA LEU A 25 -18.12 1.89 7.42
C LEU A 25 -17.97 0.89 8.57
N SER A 26 -17.14 -0.14 8.40
CA SER A 26 -16.89 -1.16 9.43
C SER A 26 -16.22 -0.56 10.66
N SER A 27 -15.21 0.29 10.49
CA SER A 27 -14.55 1.04 11.55
C SER A 27 -15.55 1.94 12.30
N SER A 28 -16.45 2.63 11.58
CA SER A 28 -17.44 3.55 12.19
C SER A 28 -18.52 2.84 13.01
N ARG A 29 -18.82 1.59 12.65
CA ARG A 29 -19.82 0.73 13.32
C ARG A 29 -19.20 -0.10 14.44
N SER A 30 -17.88 -0.22 14.48
CA SER A 30 -17.18 -0.95 15.54
C SER A 30 -17.49 -0.34 16.92
N LYS A 31 -17.41 -1.14 17.98
CA LYS A 31 -17.61 -0.65 19.36
C LYS A 31 -16.64 0.47 19.73
N ARG A 32 -15.42 0.44 19.19
CA ARG A 32 -14.39 1.44 19.42
C ARG A 32 -14.56 2.69 18.56
N LYS A 33 -15.24 2.58 17.40
CA LYS A 33 -15.35 3.63 16.38
C LYS A 33 -13.97 4.18 16.01
N GLU A 34 -13.02 3.29 15.81
CA GLU A 34 -11.61 3.61 15.61
C GLU A 34 -11.19 3.25 14.18
N LEU A 35 -10.49 4.19 13.53
CA LEU A 35 -9.77 3.95 12.28
C LEU A 35 -8.27 3.82 12.61
N VAL A 36 -7.66 2.67 12.29
CA VAL A 36 -6.24 2.42 12.49
C VAL A 36 -5.53 2.35 11.14
N VAL A 37 -4.59 3.26 10.92
CA VAL A 37 -3.77 3.36 9.72
C VAL A 37 -2.33 3.02 10.09
N HIS A 38 -1.72 2.08 9.37
CA HIS A 38 -0.29 1.83 9.48
C HIS A 38 0.43 2.47 8.29
N VAL A 39 1.36 3.38 8.55
CA VAL A 39 2.26 3.95 7.54
C VAL A 39 3.56 3.15 7.59
N ILE A 40 3.78 2.30 6.58
CA ILE A 40 4.89 1.34 6.56
C ILE A 40 6.06 1.91 5.76
N GLY A 41 7.28 1.70 6.26
CA GLY A 41 8.50 2.26 5.67
C GLY A 41 8.76 3.69 6.11
N ALA A 42 8.10 4.14 7.18
CA ALA A 42 8.28 5.48 7.72
C ALA A 42 9.72 5.67 8.20
N SER A 43 10.24 6.88 7.99
CA SER A 43 11.56 7.28 8.47
C SER A 43 11.50 8.68 9.10
N TYR A 44 12.47 8.97 9.97
CA TYR A 44 12.61 10.24 10.64
C TYR A 44 12.63 11.42 9.64
N GLU A 45 13.38 11.25 8.55
CA GLU A 45 13.60 12.29 7.56
C GLU A 45 12.42 12.48 6.59
N ALA A 46 11.75 11.38 6.19
CA ALA A 46 10.73 11.44 5.14
C ALA A 46 9.40 12.05 5.62
N GLU A 47 9.07 11.85 6.90
CA GLU A 47 7.80 12.24 7.52
C GLU A 47 7.91 13.52 8.37
N LEU A 48 9.02 14.26 8.23
CA LEU A 48 9.23 15.59 8.82
C LEU A 48 9.09 15.64 10.35
N TRP A 49 9.48 14.57 11.05
CA TRP A 49 9.42 14.45 12.52
C TRP A 49 10.24 15.47 13.31
N TYR A 50 11.05 16.30 12.64
CA TYR A 50 11.77 17.38 13.31
C TYR A 50 10.83 18.43 13.92
N ASN A 51 9.59 18.54 13.42
CA ASN A 51 8.52 19.28 14.08
C ASN A 51 7.26 18.43 14.19
N LEU A 52 7.26 17.57 15.20
CA LEU A 52 6.16 16.66 15.52
C LEU A 52 4.84 17.39 15.79
N GLU A 53 4.88 18.59 16.39
CA GLU A 53 3.66 19.37 16.64
C GLU A 53 3.02 19.82 15.34
N ASP A 54 3.79 20.41 14.43
CA ASP A 54 3.29 20.83 13.10
C ASP A 54 2.75 19.62 12.30
N ALA A 55 3.43 18.47 12.36
CA ALA A 55 2.97 17.27 11.69
C ALA A 55 1.64 16.78 12.28
N ALA A 56 1.52 16.76 13.61
CA ALA A 56 0.29 16.36 14.30
C ALA A 56 -0.88 17.29 13.97
N ASP A 57 -0.65 18.59 13.92
CA ASP A 57 -1.66 19.57 13.57
C ASP A 57 -2.09 19.42 12.10
N ALA A 58 -1.14 19.21 11.18
CA ALA A 58 -1.44 18.98 9.76
C ALA A 58 -2.26 17.69 9.52
N TYR A 59 -1.94 16.59 10.22
CA TYR A 59 -2.75 15.37 10.18
C TYR A 59 -4.13 15.57 10.82
N SER A 60 -4.20 16.32 11.93
CA SER A 60 -5.45 16.61 12.62
C SER A 60 -6.40 17.39 11.73
N GLU A 61 -5.92 18.49 11.13
CA GLU A 61 -6.68 19.33 10.20
C GLU A 61 -7.14 18.55 8.97
N ALA A 62 -6.23 17.77 8.34
CA ALA A 62 -6.57 17.02 7.14
C ALA A 62 -7.64 15.94 7.40
N LEU A 63 -7.58 15.26 8.56
CA LEU A 63 -8.45 14.11 8.86
C LEU A 63 -9.74 14.47 9.60
N GLU A 64 -9.87 15.71 10.10
CA GLU A 64 -11.03 16.17 10.88
C GLU A 64 -12.35 15.88 10.14
N ASN A 65 -12.47 16.32 8.89
CA ASN A 65 -13.69 16.14 8.09
C ASN A 65 -14.05 14.67 7.88
N LEU A 66 -13.06 13.83 7.57
CA LEU A 66 -13.24 12.39 7.42
C LEU A 66 -13.75 11.80 8.74
N ALA A 67 -13.12 12.16 9.86
CA ALA A 67 -13.43 11.59 11.16
C ALA A 67 -14.82 11.99 11.66
N ILE A 68 -15.21 13.26 11.50
CA ILE A 68 -16.55 13.77 11.84
C ILE A 68 -17.61 13.10 10.95
N THR A 69 -17.39 13.08 9.63
CA THR A 69 -18.36 12.54 8.67
C THR A 69 -18.60 11.05 8.88
N LYS A 70 -17.54 10.28 9.14
CA LYS A 70 -17.62 8.85 9.43
C LYS A 70 -17.88 8.55 10.91
N LYS A 71 -18.03 9.57 11.77
CA LYS A 71 -18.33 9.45 13.21
C LYS A 71 -17.34 8.58 13.96
N PHE A 72 -16.05 8.68 13.64
CA PHE A 72 -15.01 8.05 14.43
C PHE A 72 -14.90 8.73 15.80
N ARG A 73 -14.53 7.97 16.82
CA ARG A 73 -14.07 8.52 18.11
C ARG A 73 -12.57 8.72 18.11
N LYS A 74 -11.86 7.92 17.33
CA LYS A 74 -10.40 7.90 17.29
C LYS A 74 -9.92 7.59 15.88
N VAL A 75 -8.96 8.35 15.40
CA VAL A 75 -8.14 8.00 14.24
C VAL A 75 -6.72 7.81 14.76
N ARG A 76 -6.15 6.63 14.53
CA ARG A 76 -4.82 6.25 15.00
C ARG A 76 -3.94 6.01 13.79
N ILE A 77 -2.84 6.75 13.68
CA ILE A 77 -1.83 6.58 12.63
C ILE A 77 -0.56 6.07 13.30
N ILE A 78 -0.09 4.91 12.87
CA ILE A 78 1.13 4.29 13.41
C ILE A 78 2.16 4.27 12.30
N PHE A 79 3.22 5.04 12.46
CA PHE A 79 4.36 5.10 11.56
C PHE A 79 5.37 4.05 11.95
N ILE A 80 5.68 3.16 11.02
CA ILE A 80 6.45 1.96 11.28
C ILE A 80 7.63 1.91 10.30
N GLY A 81 8.83 1.85 10.85
CA GLY A 81 10.03 1.62 10.06
C GLY A 81 11.31 1.60 10.91
N PRO A 82 12.40 1.01 10.38
CA PRO A 82 13.67 0.90 11.11
C PRO A 82 14.32 2.27 11.40
N GLU A 83 13.96 3.28 10.61
CA GLU A 83 14.49 4.65 10.69
C GLU A 83 13.51 5.63 11.36
N CYS A 84 12.43 5.15 12.00
CA CYS A 84 11.61 5.98 12.88
C CYS A 84 12.43 6.54 14.06
N PRO A 85 11.94 7.60 14.76
CA PRO A 85 12.58 8.13 15.97
C PRO A 85 12.99 7.03 16.95
N LYS A 86 14.10 7.24 17.68
CA LYS A 86 14.60 6.25 18.66
C LYS A 86 13.63 6.02 19.81
N ASP A 87 13.01 7.10 20.26
CA ASP A 87 11.99 7.07 21.30
C ASP A 87 10.62 7.01 20.61
N ASP A 88 9.77 6.08 21.06
CA ASP A 88 8.42 5.97 20.53
C ASP A 88 7.65 7.26 20.83
N VAL A 89 7.12 7.84 19.76
CA VAL A 89 6.24 9.00 19.82
C VAL A 89 4.82 8.52 20.06
N ASN A 90 4.07 9.25 20.89
CA ASN A 90 2.65 9.04 21.10
C ASN A 90 1.97 10.40 21.34
N GLU A 91 1.61 11.06 20.25
CA GLU A 91 0.96 12.37 20.28
C GLU A 91 -0.54 12.22 20.11
N GLU A 92 -1.28 13.01 20.88
CA GLU A 92 -2.73 13.08 20.81
C GLU A 92 -3.14 14.51 20.42
N ARG A 93 -4.11 14.62 19.50
CA ARG A 93 -4.71 15.90 19.09
C ARG A 93 -6.23 15.79 19.10
N ASP A 94 -6.89 16.84 19.58
CA ASP A 94 -8.34 16.95 19.52
C ASP A 94 -8.73 17.40 18.10
N MET A 95 -9.62 16.63 17.46
CA MET A 95 -10.22 16.97 16.16
C MET A 95 -11.65 17.49 16.32
N GLY A 96 -12.08 17.82 17.56
CA GLY A 96 -13.44 18.25 17.86
C GLY A 96 -14.46 17.11 17.87
N ASN A 97 -15.69 17.41 18.29
CA ASN A 97 -16.81 16.45 18.33
C ASN A 97 -16.52 15.14 19.12
N ASN A 98 -15.68 15.21 20.16
CA ASN A 98 -15.17 14.05 20.90
C ASN A 98 -14.37 13.05 20.04
N THR A 99 -13.74 13.54 18.97
CA THR A 99 -12.89 12.78 18.07
C THR A 99 -11.43 13.14 18.33
N ARG A 100 -10.56 12.14 18.40
CA ARG A 100 -9.13 12.36 18.65
C ARG A 100 -8.26 11.72 17.58
N LEU A 101 -7.21 12.42 17.19
CA LEU A 101 -6.10 11.86 16.44
C LEU A 101 -5.06 11.34 17.41
N ILE A 102 -4.53 10.14 17.16
CA ILE A 102 -3.35 9.61 17.84
C ILE A 102 -2.29 9.30 16.79
N LEU A 103 -1.13 9.92 16.92
CA LEU A 103 0.05 9.65 16.09
C LEU A 103 1.08 8.89 16.90
N GLU A 104 1.49 7.74 16.39
CA GLU A 104 2.48 6.89 17.03
C GLU A 104 3.63 6.59 16.07
N THR A 105 4.84 6.45 16.62
CA THR A 105 5.97 5.88 15.89
C THR A 105 6.35 4.54 16.49
N SER A 106 6.91 3.68 15.65
CA SER A 106 7.42 2.39 16.07
C SER A 106 8.67 2.04 15.28
N ARG A 107 9.82 2.09 15.97
CA ARG A 107 11.12 1.85 15.36
C ARG A 107 11.44 0.38 15.20
N GLN A 108 10.82 -0.25 14.21
CA GLN A 108 11.00 -1.67 13.91
C GLN A 108 10.62 -2.01 12.48
N ASN A 109 10.92 -3.24 12.07
CA ASN A 109 10.44 -3.79 10.81
C ASN A 109 8.97 -4.20 10.95
N TYR A 110 8.21 -4.09 9.86
CA TYR A 110 6.85 -4.59 9.85
C TYR A 110 6.84 -6.12 9.85
N ASP A 111 6.48 -6.74 10.97
CA ASP A 111 6.49 -8.20 11.13
C ASP A 111 5.26 -8.72 11.91
N LYS A 112 5.26 -10.01 12.29
CA LYS A 112 4.16 -10.63 13.03
C LYS A 112 3.83 -9.94 14.35
N SER A 113 4.81 -9.35 15.03
CA SER A 113 4.57 -8.71 16.33
C SER A 113 3.64 -7.51 16.19
N LEU A 114 3.83 -6.72 15.13
CA LEU A 114 2.98 -5.58 14.78
C LEU A 114 1.63 -5.97 14.18
N SER A 115 1.55 -7.14 13.53
CA SER A 115 0.28 -7.66 12.99
C SER A 115 -0.81 -7.88 14.07
N THR A 116 -0.42 -7.88 15.35
CA THR A 116 -1.37 -7.99 16.47
C THR A 116 -2.26 -6.76 16.62
N THR A 117 -1.79 -5.58 16.19
CA THR A 117 -2.66 -4.41 16.01
C THR A 117 -3.24 -4.50 14.61
N ALA A 118 -4.48 -4.97 14.50
CA ALA A 118 -5.12 -5.12 13.21
C ALA A 118 -5.34 -3.74 12.57
N ALA A 119 -4.49 -3.39 11.60
CA ALA A 119 -4.68 -2.20 10.78
C ALA A 119 -5.99 -2.30 10.00
N ASN A 120 -6.67 -1.17 9.85
CA ASN A 120 -7.78 -1.05 8.92
C ASN A 120 -7.28 -0.71 7.51
N LEU A 121 -6.18 0.02 7.41
CA LEU A 121 -5.57 0.45 6.15
C LEU A 121 -4.05 0.49 6.29
N LEU A 122 -3.35 0.07 5.24
CA LEU A 122 -1.90 0.23 5.11
C LEU A 122 -1.58 1.35 4.12
N VAL A 123 -0.57 2.14 4.43
CA VAL A 123 -0.13 3.26 3.59
C VAL A 123 1.37 3.16 3.38
N PHE A 124 1.81 3.35 2.14
CA PHE A 124 3.21 3.37 1.76
C PHE A 124 3.49 4.67 1.01
N PHE A 125 4.40 5.48 1.52
CA PHE A 125 4.85 6.70 0.85
C PHE A 125 6.15 6.42 0.10
N ASN A 126 6.07 6.37 -1.23
CA ASN A 126 7.20 6.12 -2.13
C ASN A 126 8.07 4.90 -1.71
N PRO A 127 7.47 3.70 -1.59
CA PRO A 127 8.14 2.54 -0.96
C PRO A 127 9.32 2.01 -1.77
N GLY A 128 9.33 2.25 -3.09
CA GLY A 128 10.35 1.70 -3.99
C GLY A 128 10.38 0.17 -3.91
N PHE A 129 9.24 -0.49 -4.10
CA PHE A 129 9.15 -1.95 -3.96
C PHE A 129 10.12 -2.69 -4.88
N THR A 130 10.39 -2.09 -6.03
CA THR A 130 11.34 -2.57 -7.05
C THR A 130 12.81 -2.22 -6.78
N CYS A 131 13.10 -1.38 -5.78
CA CYS A 131 14.46 -1.00 -5.43
C CYS A 131 15.21 -2.20 -4.82
N PRO A 132 16.36 -2.64 -5.39
CA PRO A 132 17.08 -3.81 -4.90
C PRO A 132 17.70 -3.61 -3.50
N ASP A 133 17.85 -2.36 -3.06
CA ASP A 133 18.37 -2.03 -1.74
C ASP A 133 17.30 -2.18 -0.64
N TYR A 134 16.02 -2.30 -1.02
CA TYR A 134 14.91 -2.46 -0.08
C TYR A 134 14.36 -3.89 -0.13
N ASP A 135 14.46 -4.62 0.99
CA ASP A 135 13.83 -5.95 1.13
C ASP A 135 12.45 -5.85 1.79
N TRP A 136 11.43 -5.76 0.95
CA TRP A 136 10.03 -5.75 1.37
C TRP A 136 9.43 -7.14 1.59
N GLY A 137 10.13 -8.21 1.22
CA GLY A 137 9.57 -9.57 1.19
C GLY A 137 9.04 -10.02 2.55
N SER A 138 9.81 -9.78 3.61
CA SER A 138 9.38 -10.09 4.97
C SER A 138 8.13 -9.28 5.36
N ALA A 139 8.15 -7.95 5.19
CA ALA A 139 7.04 -7.09 5.57
C ALA A 139 5.73 -7.45 4.86
N LEU A 140 5.78 -7.59 3.53
CA LEU A 140 4.62 -7.88 2.71
C LEU A 140 4.04 -9.29 2.99
N SER A 141 4.87 -10.27 3.35
CA SER A 141 4.42 -11.62 3.72
C SER A 141 3.63 -11.68 5.03
N HIS A 142 3.75 -10.66 5.89
CA HIS A 142 3.03 -10.57 7.17
C HIS A 142 1.71 -9.79 7.07
N ILE A 143 1.43 -9.17 5.94
CA ILE A 143 0.18 -8.47 5.72
C ILE A 143 -0.95 -9.49 5.55
N LYS A 144 -2.02 -9.29 6.31
CA LYS A 144 -3.19 -10.16 6.24
C LYS A 144 -3.88 -10.00 4.86
N PRO A 145 -4.25 -11.11 4.18
CA PRO A 145 -5.06 -11.02 2.98
C PRO A 145 -6.38 -10.26 3.20
N GLY A 146 -6.82 -9.51 2.20
CA GLY A 146 -7.97 -8.61 2.26
C GLY A 146 -7.70 -7.31 3.02
N THR A 147 -6.46 -7.02 3.40
CA THR A 147 -6.15 -5.71 4.02
C THR A 147 -6.08 -4.64 2.92
N PRO A 148 -6.88 -3.56 3.01
CA PRO A 148 -6.78 -2.46 2.06
C PRO A 148 -5.43 -1.77 2.17
N PHE A 149 -4.95 -1.25 1.04
CA PHE A 149 -3.72 -0.48 1.01
C PHE A 149 -3.78 0.70 0.05
N LEU A 150 -2.96 1.71 0.36
CA LEU A 150 -2.67 2.88 -0.45
C LEU A 150 -1.15 2.98 -0.65
N VAL A 151 -0.71 3.17 -1.88
CA VAL A 151 0.68 3.48 -2.22
C VAL A 151 0.70 4.81 -2.95
N THR A 152 1.69 5.64 -2.60
CA THR A 152 2.01 6.86 -3.35
C THR A 152 3.40 6.70 -3.98
N THR A 153 3.61 7.26 -5.17
CA THR A 153 4.91 7.32 -5.84
C THR A 153 5.13 8.71 -6.45
N ASN A 154 6.38 9.04 -6.77
CA ASN A 154 6.72 10.34 -7.34
C ASN A 154 6.53 10.38 -8.86
N THR A 155 6.71 9.24 -9.52
CA THR A 155 6.58 9.09 -10.98
C THR A 155 5.56 8.01 -11.34
N GLU A 156 5.02 8.11 -12.56
CA GLU A 156 4.09 7.13 -13.12
C GLU A 156 4.77 5.77 -13.28
N MET A 157 6.01 5.79 -13.78
CA MET A 157 6.82 4.60 -14.04
C MET A 157 7.13 3.83 -12.75
N GLU A 158 7.45 4.52 -11.65
CA GLU A 158 7.57 3.88 -10.32
C GLU A 158 6.26 3.19 -9.93
N GLY A 159 5.14 3.90 -10.09
CA GLY A 159 3.83 3.35 -9.75
C GLY A 159 3.47 2.10 -10.56
N ILE A 160 3.69 2.13 -11.88
CA ILE A 160 3.46 0.98 -12.78
C ILE A 160 4.37 -0.19 -12.38
N SER A 161 5.65 0.09 -12.12
CA SER A 161 6.63 -0.94 -11.74
C SER A 161 6.30 -1.58 -10.39
N ASP A 162 5.85 -0.77 -9.42
CA ASP A 162 5.44 -1.23 -8.10
C ASP A 162 4.15 -2.06 -8.16
N VAL A 163 3.17 -1.68 -8.99
CA VAL A 163 1.98 -2.51 -9.25
C VAL A 163 2.37 -3.85 -9.86
N GLN A 164 3.20 -3.84 -10.92
CA GLN A 164 3.66 -5.05 -11.58
C GLN A 164 4.37 -5.98 -10.57
N TYR A 165 5.25 -5.43 -9.76
CA TYR A 165 5.97 -6.17 -8.72
C TYR A 165 5.04 -6.83 -7.70
N LEU A 166 4.04 -6.11 -7.19
CA LEU A 166 3.07 -6.66 -6.23
C LEU A 166 2.21 -7.75 -6.86
N HIS A 167 1.79 -7.56 -8.11
CA HIS A 167 0.98 -8.52 -8.86
C HIS A 167 1.75 -9.81 -9.17
N GLU A 168 2.98 -9.72 -9.72
CA GLU A 168 3.82 -10.88 -10.06
C GLU A 168 4.12 -11.77 -8.85
N ARG A 169 4.16 -11.18 -7.65
CA ARG A 169 4.39 -11.90 -6.38
C ARG A 169 3.12 -12.35 -5.68
N GLY A 170 1.94 -12.08 -6.27
CA GLY A 170 0.66 -12.48 -5.72
C GLY A 170 0.25 -11.72 -4.45
N TRP A 171 0.82 -10.54 -4.22
CA TRP A 171 0.42 -9.63 -3.15
C TRP A 171 -0.72 -8.70 -3.57
N MET A 172 -0.97 -8.55 -4.87
CA MET A 172 -2.11 -7.84 -5.42
C MET A 172 -2.84 -8.73 -6.41
N ASP A 173 -4.15 -8.83 -6.28
CA ASP A 173 -4.97 -9.76 -7.07
C ASP A 173 -5.30 -9.24 -8.47
N ASN A 174 -5.61 -7.96 -8.55
CA ASN A 174 -6.10 -7.32 -9.76
C ASN A 174 -5.16 -6.19 -10.11
N ILE A 175 -4.78 -6.11 -11.38
CA ILE A 175 -4.10 -4.93 -11.89
C ILE A 175 -5.15 -3.81 -12.02
N PRO A 176 -4.88 -2.59 -11.55
CA PRO A 176 -5.76 -1.44 -11.77
C PRO A 176 -6.11 -1.25 -13.25
N PRO A 177 -7.35 -0.87 -13.58
CA PRO A 177 -7.73 -0.58 -14.96
C PRO A 177 -6.85 0.53 -15.54
N GLY A 178 -6.53 0.43 -16.82
CA GLY A 178 -5.73 1.43 -17.55
C GLY A 178 -4.21 1.16 -17.57
N ILE A 179 -3.67 0.39 -16.63
CA ILE A 179 -2.25 -0.03 -16.66
C ILE A 179 -2.07 -1.50 -17.03
N GLU A 180 -3.16 -2.27 -17.12
CA GLU A 180 -3.14 -3.67 -17.57
C GLU A 180 -2.54 -3.80 -18.98
N ASP A 181 -2.96 -2.96 -19.92
CA ASP A 181 -2.44 -2.98 -21.30
C ASP A 181 -0.94 -2.64 -21.36
N ILE A 182 -0.49 -1.74 -20.47
CA ILE A 182 0.92 -1.34 -20.37
C ILE A 182 1.77 -2.51 -19.86
N ILE A 183 1.28 -3.23 -18.83
CA ILE A 183 2.02 -4.34 -18.20
C ILE A 183 1.98 -5.61 -19.07
N MET A 184 0.83 -5.93 -19.67
CA MET A 184 0.64 -7.19 -20.39
C MET A 184 1.08 -7.14 -21.86
N GLY A 185 1.32 -5.95 -22.42
CA GLY A 185 1.89 -5.75 -23.75
C GLY A 185 1.01 -6.30 -24.88
N GLU A 186 0.11 -5.48 -25.42
CA GLU A 186 -0.66 -5.64 -26.69
C GLU A 186 -1.09 -7.06 -27.12
N SER A 187 -1.29 -7.98 -26.19
CA SER A 187 -1.82 -9.30 -26.52
C SER A 187 -3.34 -9.19 -26.57
N GLY A 188 -3.84 -8.64 -27.67
CA GLY A 188 -5.25 -8.34 -27.96
C GLY A 188 -6.20 -9.54 -27.81
N GLY A 189 -6.54 -9.85 -26.56
CA GLY A 189 -7.44 -10.94 -26.20
C GLY A 189 -8.65 -10.40 -25.47
N ASN A 190 -9.78 -10.32 -26.20
CA ASN A 190 -11.16 -10.19 -25.70
C ASN A 190 -11.28 -9.64 -24.27
N MET A 191 -11.42 -8.31 -24.16
CA MET A 191 -11.95 -7.65 -22.96
C MET A 191 -13.22 -8.39 -22.52
N LYS A 192 -13.10 -9.22 -21.47
CA LYS A 192 -14.27 -9.85 -20.86
C LYS A 192 -15.04 -8.74 -20.16
N GLU A 193 -16.29 -8.57 -20.60
CA GLU A 193 -17.24 -7.60 -20.06
C GLU A 193 -17.21 -7.54 -18.53
N GLU A 194 -16.94 -6.33 -18.07
CA GLU A 194 -17.62 -5.61 -16.99
C GLU A 194 -18.62 -6.43 -16.18
N GLY A 195 -18.26 -6.75 -14.94
CA GLY A 195 -19.25 -7.33 -14.02
C GLY A 195 -18.74 -7.63 -12.63
N LYS A 196 -17.42 -7.69 -12.43
CA LYS A 196 -16.83 -7.80 -11.11
C LYS A 196 -16.11 -6.51 -10.80
N GLY A 197 -16.71 -5.67 -9.94
CA GLY A 197 -16.20 -4.35 -9.59
C GLY A 197 -14.70 -4.44 -9.27
N CYS A 198 -13.89 -3.75 -10.07
CA CYS A 198 -12.46 -3.71 -9.84
C CYS A 198 -12.21 -2.95 -8.54
N THR A 199 -11.62 -3.63 -7.57
CA THR A 199 -11.35 -3.08 -6.24
C THR A 199 -10.01 -2.34 -6.16
N SER A 200 -9.30 -2.20 -7.29
CA SER A 200 -8.02 -1.53 -7.37
C SER A 200 -8.08 -0.33 -8.29
N PHE A 201 -7.26 0.67 -8.03
CA PHE A 201 -7.19 1.91 -8.80
C PHE A 201 -5.74 2.36 -8.97
N PHE A 202 -5.49 3.13 -10.03
CA PHE A 202 -4.23 3.80 -10.34
C PHE A 202 -4.57 5.16 -10.97
N SER A 203 -4.05 6.25 -10.42
CA SER A 203 -4.31 7.59 -10.93
C SER A 203 -3.24 8.60 -10.52
N GLU A 204 -3.26 9.75 -11.17
CA GLU A 204 -2.61 10.94 -10.61
C GLU A 204 -3.30 11.31 -9.27
N ASN A 205 -2.52 11.80 -8.32
CA ASN A 205 -2.98 12.34 -7.06
C ASN A 205 -3.38 13.81 -7.25
N PRO A 206 -4.69 14.15 -7.20
CA PRO A 206 -5.12 15.52 -7.41
C PRO A 206 -4.70 16.47 -6.28
N TYR A 207 -4.17 15.93 -5.18
CA TYR A 207 -3.68 16.66 -4.02
C TYR A 207 -2.15 16.67 -3.91
N ALA A 208 -1.45 16.22 -4.96
CA ALA A 208 -0.01 16.32 -5.02
C ALA A 208 0.42 17.78 -5.01
N GLY A 209 1.51 18.09 -4.31
CA GLY A 209 2.01 19.46 -4.25
C GLY A 209 2.43 19.96 -5.64
N SER A 210 2.21 21.23 -5.97
CA SER A 210 2.64 21.77 -7.26
C SER A 210 4.16 21.98 -7.38
N ARG A 211 4.90 21.81 -6.26
CA ARG A 211 6.33 22.05 -6.18
C ARG A 211 7.11 20.87 -6.75
N VAL A 212 7.85 21.16 -7.80
CA VAL A 212 8.81 20.26 -8.40
C VAL A 212 10.10 20.22 -7.57
N ARG A 213 10.68 19.03 -7.43
CA ARG A 213 11.92 18.73 -6.69
C ARG A 213 12.90 18.04 -7.62
N GLN A 214 14.19 18.26 -7.37
CA GLN A 214 15.26 17.53 -8.04
C GLN A 214 15.60 16.27 -7.23
N SER A 215 15.76 15.13 -7.90
CA SER A 215 16.27 13.91 -7.27
C SER A 215 17.73 14.08 -6.82
N GLY A 216 18.08 13.48 -5.68
CA GLY A 216 19.46 13.37 -5.19
C GLY A 216 20.24 12.22 -5.82
N THR A 217 19.61 11.39 -6.66
CA THR A 217 20.24 10.27 -7.37
C THR A 217 20.55 10.62 -8.83
N MET A 218 21.27 9.72 -9.53
CA MET A 218 22.01 9.99 -10.77
C MET A 218 21.21 10.50 -11.99
N ALA A 219 19.88 10.50 -11.93
CA ALA A 219 19.06 11.22 -12.89
C ALA A 219 18.57 12.48 -12.18
N ASN A 220 19.02 13.67 -12.62
CA ASN A 220 18.56 14.98 -12.13
C ASN A 220 17.09 15.24 -12.51
N ASP A 221 16.22 14.28 -12.21
CA ASP A 221 14.84 14.30 -12.61
C ASP A 221 14.07 15.23 -11.69
N LEU A 222 13.15 15.93 -12.34
CA LEU A 222 12.23 16.86 -11.73
C LEU A 222 10.92 16.13 -11.43
N TYR A 223 10.58 15.96 -10.15
CA TYR A 223 9.38 15.23 -9.73
C TYR A 223 8.56 16.01 -8.71
N VAL A 224 7.30 15.59 -8.54
CA VAL A 224 6.41 16.08 -7.49
C VAL A 224 6.24 14.98 -6.45
N LYS A 225 6.36 15.32 -5.16
CA LYS A 225 6.20 14.33 -4.07
C LYS A 225 4.79 13.74 -4.11
N ASN A 226 4.69 12.40 -4.10
CA ASN A 226 3.41 11.66 -4.09
C ASN A 226 2.48 11.99 -5.26
N LYS A 227 3.03 12.24 -6.46
CA LYS A 227 2.26 12.61 -7.65
C LYS A 227 1.30 11.51 -8.11
N TRP A 228 1.68 10.25 -7.97
CA TRP A 228 0.89 9.12 -8.43
C TRP A 228 0.46 8.26 -7.27
N VAL A 229 -0.72 7.67 -7.37
CA VAL A 229 -1.32 6.86 -6.32
C VAL A 229 -1.99 5.65 -6.89
N PHE A 230 -1.88 4.55 -6.15
CA PHE A 230 -2.62 3.35 -6.45
C PHE A 230 -3.01 2.65 -5.16
N GLY A 231 -4.04 1.83 -5.23
CA GLY A 231 -4.54 1.12 -4.07
C GLY A 231 -5.36 -0.08 -4.47
N GLY A 232 -5.70 -0.86 -3.45
CA GLY A 232 -6.48 -2.08 -3.60
C GLY A 232 -6.47 -2.88 -2.31
N PHE A 233 -6.53 -4.20 -2.45
CA PHE A 233 -6.50 -5.13 -1.33
C PHE A 233 -5.32 -6.09 -1.47
N PHE A 234 -4.64 -6.38 -0.37
CA PHE A 234 -3.54 -7.33 -0.36
C PHE A 234 -4.03 -8.76 -0.49
N GLY A 235 -3.46 -9.52 -1.43
CA GLY A 235 -3.59 -10.96 -1.58
C GLY A 235 -4.99 -11.48 -1.96
N LYS A 236 -5.05 -12.80 -2.18
CA LYS A 236 -6.24 -13.52 -2.63
C LYS A 236 -7.28 -13.70 -1.53
N GLU A 237 -8.38 -12.94 -1.59
CA GLU A 237 -9.61 -13.29 -0.84
C GLU A 237 -10.22 -14.62 -1.31
N SER A 238 -9.80 -15.14 -2.48
CA SER A 238 -10.41 -16.31 -3.15
C SER A 238 -10.30 -17.65 -2.41
N ALA A 239 -9.83 -17.69 -1.15
CA ALA A 239 -9.90 -18.87 -0.30
C ALA A 239 -11.10 -18.92 0.66
N THR A 240 -11.92 -17.87 0.79
CA THR A 240 -13.03 -17.85 1.77
C THR A 240 -14.43 -17.76 1.16
N LYS A 241 -14.85 -18.89 0.59
CA LYS A 241 -16.17 -19.56 0.67
C LYS A 241 -16.60 -20.08 -0.71
N PRO A 242 -16.73 -21.40 -0.91
CA PRO A 242 -17.43 -21.91 -2.06
C PRO A 242 -18.88 -21.44 -1.96
N VAL A 243 -19.32 -20.61 -2.91
CA VAL A 243 -20.75 -20.46 -3.19
C VAL A 243 -21.24 -21.87 -3.50
N SER A 244 -22.05 -22.43 -2.60
CA SER A 244 -22.66 -23.74 -2.74
C SER A 244 -23.67 -23.73 -3.87
N SER A 245 -23.17 -23.66 -5.11
CA SER A 245 -23.95 -24.02 -6.27
C SER A 245 -24.17 -25.54 -6.19
N LYS A 246 -25.35 -25.93 -5.72
CA LYS A 246 -25.90 -27.27 -5.94
C LYS A 246 -25.99 -27.50 -7.45
N ARG A 247 -24.91 -27.96 -8.08
CA ARG A 247 -24.96 -28.59 -9.39
C ARG A 247 -25.12 -30.09 -9.17
N LYS A 248 -26.28 -30.58 -9.61
CA LYS A 248 -26.64 -31.99 -9.71
C LYS A 248 -25.54 -32.76 -10.46
N ASN A 249 -25.15 -33.90 -9.88
CA ASN A 249 -24.38 -34.96 -10.52
C ASN A 249 -25.00 -35.35 -11.86
N GLU A 250 -24.20 -35.35 -12.92
CA GLU A 250 -24.28 -36.35 -13.98
C GLU A 250 -22.89 -36.98 -14.12
N GLU A 251 -22.82 -38.26 -13.73
CA GLU A 251 -21.70 -39.16 -13.96
C GLU A 251 -21.58 -39.45 -15.46
N LYS A 252 -20.42 -39.19 -16.06
CA LYS A 252 -19.90 -40.03 -17.14
C LYS A 252 -18.39 -40.17 -17.03
N SER A 253 -17.99 -41.40 -16.74
CA SER A 253 -16.67 -41.99 -16.90
C SER A 253 -16.26 -42.05 -18.37
N ASN A 254 -14.96 -41.82 -18.64
CA ASN A 254 -14.11 -42.51 -19.62
C ASN A 254 -12.72 -41.86 -19.51
N GLU A 255 -11.77 -42.55 -18.88
CA GLU A 255 -10.80 -43.48 -19.48
C GLU A 255 -9.71 -42.80 -20.33
N ASP A 256 -8.50 -42.91 -19.77
CA ASP A 256 -7.21 -43.11 -20.42
C ASP A 256 -6.78 -42.21 -21.60
N GLN A 257 -5.75 -41.41 -21.34
CA GLN A 257 -4.61 -41.31 -22.24
C GLN A 257 -3.34 -40.73 -21.58
N ASN A 258 -2.38 -41.64 -21.37
CA ASN A 258 -0.92 -41.53 -21.54
C ASN A 258 -0.29 -40.12 -21.67
N LEU A 259 0.50 -39.73 -20.65
CA LEU A 259 1.48 -38.65 -20.74
C LEU A 259 2.92 -39.21 -20.65
N PRO A 260 3.85 -38.82 -21.55
CA PRO A 260 5.26 -39.18 -21.46
C PRO A 260 6.03 -38.28 -20.48
N PRO A 261 7.18 -38.75 -19.93
CA PRO A 261 7.90 -38.06 -18.86
C PRO A 261 8.71 -36.86 -19.38
N LEU A 262 8.48 -35.67 -18.80
CA LEU A 262 9.28 -34.47 -19.06
C LEU A 262 10.63 -34.53 -18.32
N LYS A 263 11.67 -34.23 -19.10
CA LYS A 263 13.10 -34.32 -18.75
C LYS A 263 13.53 -33.18 -17.81
N LYS A 264 14.32 -33.56 -16.79
CA LYS A 264 15.12 -32.66 -15.94
C LYS A 264 16.19 -31.93 -16.75
N LYS A 265 16.37 -30.62 -16.50
CA LYS A 265 17.58 -29.76 -16.69
C LYS A 265 17.14 -28.30 -16.43
N HIS A 266 17.87 -27.34 -15.87
CA HIS A 266 19.28 -27.17 -15.52
C HIS A 266 19.37 -26.20 -14.32
N LYS A 267 20.25 -26.49 -13.36
CA LYS A 267 20.60 -25.62 -12.24
C LYS A 267 21.65 -24.62 -12.73
N VAL A 268 21.31 -23.34 -12.88
CA VAL A 268 22.29 -22.28 -13.15
C VAL A 268 22.83 -21.77 -11.82
N LYS A 269 24.09 -22.11 -11.56
CA LYS A 269 24.92 -21.45 -10.54
C LYS A 269 25.61 -20.26 -11.20
N GLY A 270 25.48 -19.10 -10.57
CA GLY A 270 26.34 -17.94 -10.78
C GLY A 270 25.77 -16.78 -9.99
N SER A 271 26.52 -15.86 -9.40
CA SER A 271 27.94 -15.70 -9.16
C SER A 271 27.96 -14.48 -8.24
N GLY A 272 28.47 -14.62 -7.02
CA GLY A 272 28.57 -13.51 -6.08
C GLY A 272 29.45 -12.41 -6.65
N ASN A 273 28.90 -11.21 -6.77
CA ASN A 273 29.68 -9.99 -6.99
C ASN A 273 29.53 -9.10 -5.76
N SER A 274 30.57 -9.16 -4.93
CA SER A 274 30.82 -8.22 -3.86
C SER A 274 31.54 -6.98 -4.39
N LYS A 275 31.21 -5.81 -3.80
CA LYS A 275 31.94 -4.52 -3.76
C LYS A 275 31.60 -3.56 -4.92
N LYS A 276 31.45 -2.25 -4.69
CA LYS A 276 32.24 -1.35 -3.82
C LYS A 276 31.38 -0.19 -3.26
N LYS A 277 31.76 0.29 -2.06
CA LYS A 277 31.29 1.54 -1.46
C LYS A 277 31.69 2.75 -2.30
N ASN A 278 30.76 3.67 -2.54
CA ASN A 278 30.99 4.92 -3.24
C ASN A 278 31.68 5.94 -2.32
N PRO A 279 32.83 6.52 -2.70
CA PRO A 279 33.57 7.51 -1.91
C PRO A 279 32.99 8.93 -1.94
N ALA A 280 31.78 9.15 -2.48
CA ALA A 280 31.11 10.46 -2.51
C ALA A 280 30.38 10.86 -1.20
N LEU A 281 30.67 10.17 -0.10
CA LEU A 281 30.21 10.52 1.25
C LEU A 281 31.44 10.76 2.14
N ILE A 282 32.00 11.97 2.04
CA ILE A 282 32.68 12.68 3.14
C ILE A 282 31.89 13.96 3.37
#